data_AF-A0A7S4RJB0-F1
#
_entry.id   AF-A0A7S4RJB0-F1
#
_cell.length_a   1.000
_cell.length_b   1.000
_cell.length_c   1.000
_cell.angle_alpha   90.00
_cell.angle_beta   90.00
_cell.angle_gamma   90.00
#
_symmetry.space_group_name_H-M   'P 1'
#
loop_
_entity.id
_entity.type
_entity.pdbx_description
1 polymer ?
#
loop_
_entity_poly.entity_id
_entity_poly.type
_entity_poly.pdbx_seq_one_letter_code
_entity_poly.pdbx_strand_id
1 'polypeptide(L)'
;RGGQVLRLGYNELAVASLSTQAQEDLRRCNPHLHAPADLLLLVAATELHATRLAQAARASAAATSLKKQLMIIQQVRAAVPTGQAARLRHSVTALAEQLGAQRFFLELGQGDASGTLDPRMLVFEFLSSFLLRARQVEMVRDLRGRALKGLSSCQQMIMGAGKTTVVGPMLALCLADGETLVMQTMPSALLEMSRNVLREVFGSPLSKRVFTLSFDRTQDDVAPVHAIAEKLELARKHHGMVVASPESVKSLMLKMVEMLHSLEEHGAVRRSDATKSADGRGARERLD
;
A
#
# COMPACT_ATOMS: atom_id res chain seq x y z
N ARG A 1 -16.26 -38.97 -0.64
CA ARG A 1 -16.57 -37.51 -0.53
C ARG A 1 -15.58 -36.93 0.47
N GLY A 2 -14.37 -36.57 0.01
CA GLY A 2 -13.32 -36.04 0.86
C GLY A 2 -13.59 -34.56 1.14
N GLY A 3 -14.17 -34.27 2.30
CA GLY A 3 -14.39 -32.89 2.75
C GLY A 3 -13.05 -32.26 3.09
N GLN A 4 -12.53 -31.43 2.20
CA GLN A 4 -11.45 -30.52 2.55
C GLN A 4 -12.00 -29.52 3.56
N VAL A 5 -11.68 -29.73 4.84
CA VAL A 5 -11.91 -28.71 5.87
C VAL A 5 -10.94 -27.58 5.55
N LEU A 6 -11.45 -26.46 5.03
CA LEU A 6 -10.67 -25.22 4.90
C LEU A 6 -10.19 -24.82 6.29
N ARG A 7 -8.92 -25.11 6.59
CA ARG A 7 -8.25 -24.59 7.78
C ARG A 7 -7.88 -23.14 7.49
N LEU A 8 -8.73 -22.22 7.93
CA LEU A 8 -8.37 -20.80 8.01
C LEU A 8 -7.33 -20.64 9.12
N GLY A 9 -6.10 -20.28 8.75
CA GLY A 9 -5.09 -19.84 9.69
C GLY A 9 -5.34 -18.38 10.10
N TYR A 10 -4.49 -17.90 11.01
CA TYR A 10 -4.57 -16.52 11.48
C TYR A 10 -4.33 -15.51 10.35
N ASN A 11 -3.44 -15.84 9.41
CA ASN A 11 -3.10 -14.96 8.29
C ASN A 11 -4.31 -14.72 7.38
N GLU A 12 -5.07 -15.77 7.10
CA GLU A 12 -6.29 -15.68 6.31
C GLU A 12 -7.37 -14.86 7.01
N LEU A 13 -7.48 -14.98 8.35
CA LEU A 13 -8.38 -14.15 9.15
C LEU A 13 -7.98 -12.67 9.16
N ALA A 14 -6.67 -12.39 9.27
CA ALA A 14 -6.13 -11.02 9.19
C ALA A 14 -6.32 -10.42 7.79
N VAL A 15 -6.22 -11.23 6.72
CA VAL A 15 -6.54 -10.77 5.36
C VAL A 15 -8.04 -10.52 5.22
N ALA A 16 -8.89 -11.39 5.76
CA ALA A 16 -10.34 -11.22 5.71
C ALA A 16 -10.78 -9.95 6.44
N SER A 17 -10.11 -9.55 7.52
CA SER A 17 -10.42 -8.31 8.26
C SER A 17 -10.18 -7.03 7.43
N LEU A 18 -9.36 -7.10 6.38
CA LEU A 18 -9.12 -5.97 5.46
C LEU A 18 -10.27 -5.74 4.48
N SER A 19 -11.14 -6.72 4.27
CA SER A 19 -12.25 -6.63 3.33
C SER A 19 -13.34 -5.69 3.85
N THR A 20 -13.93 -4.90 2.96
CA THR A 20 -15.12 -4.09 3.28
C THR A 20 -16.34 -4.97 3.57
N GLN A 21 -16.34 -6.23 3.11
CA GLN A 21 -17.37 -7.23 3.34
C GLN A 21 -16.86 -8.40 4.19
N ALA A 22 -15.92 -8.15 5.12
CA ALA A 22 -15.23 -9.17 5.91
C ALA A 22 -16.15 -10.25 6.52
N GLN A 23 -17.31 -9.86 7.07
CA GLN A 23 -18.24 -10.82 7.67
C GLN A 23 -18.87 -11.78 6.65
N GLU A 24 -19.18 -11.27 5.45
CA GLU A 24 -19.76 -12.05 4.37
C GLU A 24 -18.70 -12.98 3.76
N ASP A 25 -17.48 -12.48 3.58
CA ASP A 25 -16.36 -13.29 3.09
C ASP A 25 -16.06 -14.46 4.04
N LEU A 26 -16.09 -14.23 5.35
CA LEU A 26 -15.94 -15.29 6.34
C LEU A 26 -17.07 -16.33 6.29
N ARG A 27 -18.33 -15.89 6.06
CA ARG A 27 -19.47 -16.80 5.88
C ARG A 27 -19.39 -17.60 4.59
N ARG A 28 -18.85 -17.04 3.52
CA ARG A 28 -18.59 -17.77 2.26
C ARG A 28 -17.55 -18.86 2.45
N CYS A 29 -16.51 -18.60 3.24
CA CYS A 29 -15.52 -19.60 3.60
C CYS A 29 -16.08 -20.67 4.54
N ASN A 30 -16.95 -20.29 5.48
CA ASN A 30 -17.60 -21.21 6.41
C ASN A 30 -19.07 -20.80 6.67
N PRO A 31 -20.05 -21.42 5.96
CA PRO A 31 -21.47 -21.09 6.13
C PRO A 31 -22.04 -21.38 7.53
N HIS A 32 -21.35 -22.19 8.33
CA HIS A 32 -21.75 -22.52 9.71
C HIS A 32 -21.18 -21.54 10.75
N LEU A 33 -20.49 -20.48 10.32
CA LEU A 33 -19.97 -19.46 11.23
C LEU A 33 -21.11 -18.55 11.74
N HIS A 34 -21.55 -18.79 12.97
CA HIS A 34 -22.68 -18.09 13.58
C HIS A 34 -22.41 -16.60 13.89
N ALA A 35 -21.20 -16.27 14.34
CA ALA A 35 -20.83 -14.92 14.79
C ALA A 35 -19.51 -14.43 14.16
N PRO A 36 -19.50 -14.04 12.87
CA PRO A 36 -18.29 -13.55 12.21
C PRO A 36 -17.78 -12.22 12.79
N ALA A 37 -18.67 -11.39 13.34
CA ALA A 37 -18.30 -10.13 13.97
C ALA A 37 -17.42 -10.34 15.21
N ASP A 38 -17.79 -11.29 16.08
CA ASP A 38 -17.02 -11.64 17.28
C ASP A 38 -15.64 -12.20 16.91
N LEU A 39 -15.57 -12.98 15.83
CA LEU A 39 -14.30 -13.49 15.31
C LEU A 39 -13.38 -12.36 14.84
N LEU A 40 -13.91 -11.38 14.09
CA LEU A 40 -13.16 -10.20 13.67
C LEU A 40 -12.71 -9.35 14.86
N LEU A 41 -13.55 -9.23 15.90
CA LEU A 41 -13.18 -8.55 17.14
C LEU A 41 -12.05 -9.27 17.87
N LEU A 42 -12.07 -10.61 17.92
CA LEU A 42 -10.99 -11.43 18.48
C LEU A 42 -9.68 -11.29 17.68
N VAL A 43 -9.75 -11.22 16.35
CA VAL A 43 -8.58 -10.94 15.50
C VAL A 43 -8.01 -9.56 15.86
N ALA A 44 -8.83 -8.51 15.87
CA ALA A 44 -8.39 -7.17 16.24
C ALA A 44 -7.81 -7.12 17.66
N ALA A 45 -8.42 -7.81 18.63
CA ALA A 45 -7.91 -7.90 19.99
C ALA A 45 -6.54 -8.59 20.04
N THR A 46 -6.35 -9.64 19.24
CA THR A 46 -5.07 -10.36 19.12
C THR A 46 -3.99 -9.47 18.51
N GLU A 47 -4.30 -8.74 17.44
CA GLU A 47 -3.38 -7.77 16.81
C GLU A 47 -2.99 -6.66 17.79
N LEU A 48 -3.97 -6.10 18.52
CA LEU A 48 -3.73 -5.09 19.54
C LEU A 48 -2.82 -5.60 20.66
N HIS A 49 -3.04 -6.84 21.10
CA HIS A 49 -2.25 -7.48 22.15
C HIS A 49 -0.82 -7.76 21.68
N ALA A 50 -0.64 -8.31 20.47
CA ALA A 50 0.66 -8.57 19.88
C ALA A 50 1.48 -7.28 19.71
N THR A 51 0.86 -6.21 19.21
CA THR A 51 1.52 -4.90 19.09
C THR A 51 1.89 -4.32 20.46
N ARG A 52 1.04 -4.52 21.48
CA ARG A 52 1.33 -4.07 22.85
C ARG A 52 2.50 -4.84 23.47
N LEU A 53 2.59 -6.15 23.23
CA LEU A 53 3.72 -6.98 23.65
C LEU A 53 5.02 -6.49 23.00
N ALA A 54 5.00 -6.22 21.69
CA ALA A 54 6.15 -5.69 20.97
C ALA A 54 6.59 -4.30 21.51
N GLN A 55 5.63 -3.44 21.83
CA GLN A 55 5.90 -2.14 22.45
C GLN A 55 6.52 -2.29 23.84
N ALA A 56 5.95 -3.14 24.69
CA ALA A 56 6.46 -3.40 26.04
C ALA A 56 7.88 -3.97 26.01
N ALA A 57 8.17 -4.89 25.08
CA ALA A 57 9.50 -5.45 24.88
C ALA A 57 10.52 -4.37 24.49
N ARG A 58 10.17 -3.46 23.55
CA ARG A 58 11.04 -2.33 23.17
C ARG A 58 11.26 -1.35 24.32
N ALA A 59 10.22 -1.00 25.05
CA ALA A 59 10.32 -0.10 26.20
C ALA A 59 11.21 -0.72 27.30
N SER A 60 11.08 -2.03 27.56
CA SER A 60 11.94 -2.76 28.49
C SER A 60 13.42 -2.77 28.05
N ALA A 61 13.66 -3.01 26.76
CA ALA A 61 15.02 -2.95 26.20
C ALA A 61 15.63 -1.54 26.29
N ALA A 62 14.85 -0.50 25.99
CA ALA A 62 15.27 0.90 26.10
C ALA A 62 15.55 1.28 27.57
N ALA A 63 14.70 0.88 28.51
CA ALA A 63 14.91 1.09 29.94
C ALA A 63 16.17 0.38 30.44
N THR A 64 16.41 -0.85 29.99
CA THR A 64 17.62 -1.62 30.33
C THR A 64 18.88 -0.95 29.79
N SER A 65 18.83 -0.45 28.55
CA SER A 65 19.93 0.32 27.95
C SER A 65 20.21 1.61 28.73
N LEU A 66 19.16 2.35 29.07
CA LEU A 66 19.24 3.58 29.87
C LEU A 66 19.83 3.32 31.26
N LYS A 67 19.40 2.25 31.94
CA LYS A 67 19.96 1.83 33.24
C LYS A 67 21.46 1.56 33.15
N LYS A 68 21.93 0.88 32.09
CA LYS A 68 23.37 0.64 31.86
C LYS A 68 24.13 1.94 31.67
N GLN A 69 23.60 2.88 30.88
CA GLN A 69 24.21 4.20 30.68
C GLN A 69 24.34 4.98 32.01
N LEU A 70 23.29 4.97 32.84
CA LEU A 70 23.28 5.62 34.14
C LEU A 70 24.30 5.00 35.11
N MET A 71 24.43 3.66 35.12
CA MET A 71 25.42 2.97 35.96
C MET A 71 26.86 3.35 35.59
N ILE A 72 27.17 3.44 34.29
CA ILE A 72 28.51 3.87 33.82
C ILE A 72 28.79 5.29 34.29
N ILE A 73 27.83 6.20 34.14
CA ILE A 73 27.97 7.60 34.58
C ILE A 73 28.17 7.68 36.10
N GLN A 74 27.42 6.89 36.87
CA GLN A 74 27.55 6.85 38.33
C GLN A 74 28.94 6.38 38.79
N GLN A 75 29.57 5.46 38.05
CA GLN A 75 30.93 4.97 38.36
C GLN A 75 32.00 6.03 38.12
N VAL A 76 31.81 6.91 37.13
CA VAL A 76 32.88 7.83 36.69
C VAL A 76 33.13 8.98 37.68
N ARG A 77 32.23 9.29 38.64
CA ARG A 77 32.34 10.34 39.70
C ARG A 77 32.83 11.74 39.26
N ALA A 78 33.10 11.95 37.98
CA ALA A 78 33.51 13.20 37.35
C ALA A 78 32.33 13.85 36.65
N ALA A 79 32.49 15.11 36.25
CA ALA A 79 31.50 15.83 35.48
C ALA A 79 31.15 15.07 34.18
N VAL A 80 29.86 14.88 33.92
CA VAL A 80 29.39 14.17 32.72
C VAL A 80 29.75 14.99 31.48
N PRO A 81 30.53 14.44 30.53
CA PRO A 81 30.85 15.13 29.29
C PRO A 81 29.58 15.53 28.54
N THR A 82 29.57 16.73 27.93
CA THR A 82 28.40 17.30 27.23
C THR A 82 27.79 16.34 26.20
N GLY A 83 28.63 15.59 25.48
CA GLY A 83 28.19 14.58 24.52
C GLY A 83 27.47 13.38 25.15
N GLN A 84 27.91 12.92 26.33
CA GLN A 84 27.22 11.85 27.06
C GLN A 84 25.89 12.36 27.65
N ALA A 85 25.86 13.59 28.15
CA ALA A 85 24.62 14.21 28.63
C ALA A 85 23.58 14.39 27.51
N ALA A 86 24.01 14.68 26.27
CA ALA A 86 23.12 14.74 25.12
C ALA A 86 22.56 13.36 24.74
N ARG A 87 23.41 12.32 24.70
CA ARG A 87 22.99 10.93 24.45
C ARG A 87 22.01 10.40 25.51
N LEU A 88 22.27 10.72 26.77
CA LEU A 88 21.39 10.36 27.88
C LEU A 88 20.03 11.02 27.73
N ARG A 89 20.01 12.34 27.47
CA ARG A 89 18.76 13.08 27.21
C ARG A 89 17.98 12.46 26.05
N HIS A 90 18.62 12.16 24.94
CA HIS A 90 17.97 11.51 23.81
C HIS A 90 17.37 10.13 24.19
N SER A 91 18.10 9.32 24.96
CA SER A 91 17.63 7.99 25.40
C SER A 91 16.44 8.10 26.37
N VAL A 92 16.45 9.08 27.28
CA VAL A 92 15.34 9.37 28.20
C VAL A 92 14.11 9.83 27.44
N THR A 93 14.26 10.78 26.52
CA THR A 93 13.16 11.28 25.67
C THR A 93 12.56 10.14 24.84
N ALA A 94 13.39 9.32 24.20
CA ALA A 94 12.92 8.18 23.42
C ALA A 94 12.13 7.17 24.28
N LEU A 95 12.58 6.87 25.50
CA LEU A 95 11.85 5.99 26.41
C LEU A 95 10.52 6.62 26.86
N ALA A 96 10.51 7.91 27.19
CA ALA A 96 9.30 8.63 27.58
C ALA A 96 8.27 8.64 26.44
N GLU A 97 8.70 8.89 25.21
CA GLU A 97 7.85 8.80 24.01
C GLU A 97 7.30 7.39 23.81
N GLN A 98 8.10 6.34 24.02
CA GLN A 98 7.63 4.95 23.92
C GLN A 98 6.58 4.59 24.97
N LEU A 99 6.74 5.07 26.21
CA LEU A 99 5.82 4.84 27.31
C LEU A 99 4.52 5.66 27.16
N GLY A 100 4.63 6.87 26.62
CA GLY A 100 3.51 7.77 26.35
C GLY A 100 2.84 7.58 24.99
N ALA A 101 3.28 6.60 24.19
CA ALA A 101 2.75 6.40 22.85
C ALA A 101 1.28 5.94 22.89
N GLN A 102 0.48 6.54 22.03
CA GLN A 102 -0.96 6.29 21.90
C GLN A 102 -1.30 5.94 20.45
N ARG A 103 -2.48 5.34 20.24
CA ARG A 103 -3.00 5.05 18.90
C ARG A 103 -3.92 6.18 18.45
N PHE A 104 -3.66 6.69 17.25
CA PHE A 104 -4.36 7.87 16.71
C PHE A 104 -5.45 7.53 15.67
N PHE A 105 -5.61 6.26 15.33
CA PHE A 105 -6.61 5.77 14.38
C PHE A 105 -7.79 5.03 15.03
N LEU A 106 -7.80 4.98 16.38
CA LEU A 106 -8.92 4.49 17.17
C LEU A 106 -9.73 5.69 17.66
N GLU A 107 -10.99 5.77 17.25
CA GLU A 107 -11.91 6.79 17.75
C GLU A 107 -12.88 6.11 18.72
N LEU A 108 -12.75 6.40 20.01
CA LEU A 108 -13.65 5.89 21.02
C LEU A 108 -14.95 6.72 21.00
N GLY A 109 -16.09 6.06 20.78
CA GLY A 109 -17.39 6.71 20.95
C GLY A 109 -17.58 7.21 22.38
N GLN A 110 -18.16 8.39 22.56
CA GLN A 110 -18.56 8.84 23.88
C GLN A 110 -19.77 8.04 24.35
N GLY A 111 -19.59 7.15 25.33
CA GLY A 111 -20.69 6.55 26.10
C GLY A 111 -21.03 5.09 25.79
N ASP A 112 -20.64 4.55 24.63
CA ASP A 112 -20.83 3.13 24.30
C ASP A 112 -19.49 2.52 23.88
N ALA A 113 -19.31 1.21 24.13
CA ALA A 113 -18.16 0.42 23.70
C ALA A 113 -18.01 0.29 22.16
N SER A 114 -18.54 1.25 21.40
CA SER A 114 -18.44 1.39 19.95
C SER A 114 -17.29 2.36 19.63
N GLY A 115 -16.09 1.80 19.52
CA GLY A 115 -14.97 2.51 18.91
C GLY A 115 -14.93 2.25 17.41
N THR A 116 -14.73 3.27 16.58
CA THR A 116 -14.44 3.07 15.15
C THR A 116 -12.95 2.84 14.96
N LEU A 117 -12.63 1.74 14.29
CA LEU A 117 -11.27 1.28 14.02
C LEU A 117 -11.16 0.96 12.53
N ASP A 118 -10.14 1.49 11.87
CA ASP A 118 -9.80 1.02 10.52
C ASP A 118 -8.90 -0.23 10.62
N PRO A 119 -9.41 -1.44 10.26
CA PRO A 119 -8.64 -2.68 10.40
C PRO A 119 -7.36 -2.66 9.57
N ARG A 120 -7.32 -1.89 8.47
CA ARG A 120 -6.12 -1.78 7.62
C ARG A 120 -4.94 -1.15 8.34
N MET A 121 -5.21 -0.16 9.20
CA MET A 121 -4.18 0.49 10.01
C MET A 121 -3.71 -0.41 11.17
N LEU A 122 -4.62 -1.18 11.76
CA LEU A 122 -4.27 -2.12 12.83
C LEU A 122 -3.41 -3.27 12.31
N VAL A 123 -3.81 -3.89 11.20
CA VAL A 123 -3.04 -4.93 10.54
C VAL A 123 -1.65 -4.38 10.18
N PHE A 124 -1.56 -3.16 9.65
CA PHE A 124 -0.25 -2.55 9.36
C PHE A 124 0.64 -2.42 10.61
N GLU A 125 0.10 -1.95 11.74
CA GLU A 125 0.85 -1.90 13.01
C GLU A 125 1.31 -3.28 13.47
N PHE A 126 0.44 -4.28 13.35
CA PHE A 126 0.74 -5.66 13.71
C PHE A 126 1.90 -6.21 12.88
N LEU A 127 1.86 -6.04 11.56
CA LEU A 127 2.90 -6.53 10.65
C LEU A 127 4.24 -5.82 10.82
N SER A 128 4.19 -4.51 10.95
CA SER A 128 5.39 -3.69 11.12
C SER A 128 5.93 -3.70 12.56
N SER A 129 5.16 -4.28 13.49
CA SER A 129 5.45 -4.35 14.92
C SER A 129 5.66 -3.00 15.59
N PHE A 130 5.36 -1.85 14.98
CA PHE A 130 5.48 -0.52 15.59
C PHE A 130 4.17 0.28 15.53
N LEU A 131 4.07 1.30 16.38
CA LEU A 131 2.91 2.18 16.40
C LEU A 131 3.01 3.28 15.34
N LEU A 132 1.89 3.55 14.68
CA LEU A 132 1.76 4.64 13.71
C LEU A 132 1.78 5.99 14.44
N ARG A 133 2.56 6.93 13.91
CA ARG A 133 2.62 8.30 14.45
C ARG A 133 1.37 9.08 14.05
N ALA A 134 0.93 10.02 14.89
CA ALA A 134 -0.24 10.87 14.62
C ALA A 134 -0.22 11.49 13.22
N ARG A 135 0.91 12.09 12.82
CA ARG A 135 1.07 12.72 11.50
C ARG A 135 0.98 11.73 10.33
N GLN A 136 1.39 10.48 10.52
CA GLN A 136 1.26 9.44 9.48
C GLN A 136 -0.21 9.07 9.29
N VAL A 137 -0.97 8.90 10.39
CA VAL A 137 -2.41 8.61 10.35
C VAL A 137 -3.19 9.76 9.71
N GLU A 138 -2.94 10.99 10.14
CA GLU A 138 -3.56 12.20 9.59
C GLU A 138 -3.34 12.31 8.07
N MET A 139 -2.09 12.12 7.63
CA MET A 139 -1.70 12.17 6.23
C MET A 139 -2.42 11.11 5.40
N VAL A 140 -2.44 9.86 5.86
CA VAL A 140 -3.12 8.77 5.15
C VAL A 140 -4.63 9.04 5.05
N ARG A 141 -5.26 9.55 6.12
CA ARG A 141 -6.69 9.89 6.13
C ARG A 141 -7.01 11.01 5.14
N ASP A 142 -6.24 12.10 5.12
CA ASP A 142 -6.45 13.21 4.18
C ASP A 142 -6.21 12.77 2.73
N LEU A 143 -5.10 12.08 2.44
CA LEU A 143 -4.78 11.59 1.09
C LEU A 143 -5.86 10.62 0.59
N ARG A 144 -6.31 9.69 1.43
CA ARG A 144 -7.40 8.77 1.08
C ARG A 144 -8.70 9.54 0.81
N GLY A 145 -9.07 10.47 1.69
CA GLY A 145 -10.30 11.25 1.55
C GLY A 145 -10.32 12.11 0.28
N ARG A 146 -9.17 12.64 -0.15
CA ARG A 146 -9.04 13.38 -1.41
C ARG A 146 -9.05 12.45 -2.62
N ALA A 147 -8.34 11.33 -2.56
CA ALA A 147 -8.31 10.34 -3.64
C ALA A 147 -9.72 9.81 -3.97
N LEU A 148 -10.53 9.49 -2.95
CA LEU A 148 -11.92 9.06 -3.12
C LEU A 148 -12.82 10.14 -3.75
N LYS A 149 -12.44 11.41 -3.67
CA LYS A 149 -13.13 12.54 -4.30
C LYS A 149 -12.56 12.89 -5.68
N GLY A 150 -11.57 12.14 -6.17
CA GLY A 150 -10.86 12.45 -7.42
C GLY A 150 -10.00 13.71 -7.34
N LEU A 151 -9.62 14.15 -6.14
CA LEU A 151 -8.84 15.37 -5.93
C LEU A 151 -7.35 15.06 -5.80
N SER A 152 -6.52 15.84 -6.50
CA SER A 152 -5.07 15.80 -6.35
C SER A 152 -4.62 16.42 -5.02
N SER A 153 -3.54 15.89 -4.45
CA SER A 153 -2.98 16.38 -3.20
C SER A 153 -1.47 16.28 -3.20
N CYS A 154 -0.80 17.31 -2.67
CA CYS A 154 0.63 17.29 -2.41
C CYS A 154 0.84 17.52 -0.92
N GLN A 155 1.65 16.68 -0.28
CA GLN A 155 1.97 16.80 1.12
C GLN A 155 3.47 16.67 1.36
N GLN A 156 4.00 17.55 2.21
CA GLN A 156 5.40 17.53 2.61
C GLN A 156 5.57 16.82 3.96
N MET A 157 6.57 15.95 4.03
CA MET A 157 7.04 15.36 5.28
C MET A 157 8.53 15.59 5.47
N ILE A 158 8.93 15.71 6.73
CA ILE A 158 10.34 15.72 7.14
C ILE A 158 11.04 14.44 6.63
N MET A 159 12.34 14.54 6.35
CA MET A 159 13.17 13.38 6.03
C MET A 159 13.14 12.36 7.18
N GLY A 160 13.10 11.06 6.84
CA GLY A 160 12.99 10.00 7.85
C GLY A 160 11.61 9.82 8.49
N ALA A 161 10.58 10.60 8.10
CA ALA A 161 9.23 10.46 8.66
C ALA A 161 8.44 9.22 8.18
N GLY A 162 9.04 8.37 7.36
CA GLY A 162 8.42 7.15 6.85
C GLY A 162 7.53 7.33 5.62
N LYS A 163 7.87 8.26 4.71
CA LYS A 163 7.14 8.48 3.44
C LYS A 163 6.99 7.20 2.64
N THR A 164 8.13 6.59 2.30
CA THR A 164 8.18 5.37 1.47
C THR A 164 7.93 4.10 2.28
N THR A 165 8.27 4.10 3.58
CA THR A 165 8.20 2.90 4.43
C THR A 165 6.88 2.72 5.16
N VAL A 166 6.10 3.79 5.34
CA VAL A 166 4.85 3.75 6.12
C VAL A 166 3.70 4.33 5.32
N VAL A 167 3.78 5.61 4.96
CA VAL A 167 2.66 6.33 4.34
C VAL A 167 2.30 5.75 2.98
N GLY A 168 3.28 5.54 2.10
CA GLY A 168 3.06 4.95 0.78
C GLY A 168 2.38 3.57 0.86
N PRO A 169 2.99 2.58 1.53
CA PRO A 169 2.40 1.26 1.71
C PRO A 169 0.99 1.32 2.32
N MET A 170 0.81 2.09 3.41
CA MET A 170 -0.47 2.19 4.09
C MET A 170 -1.55 2.84 3.21
N LEU A 171 -1.22 3.89 2.48
CA LEU A 171 -2.15 4.50 1.52
C LEU A 171 -2.54 3.52 0.42
N ALA A 172 -1.57 2.75 -0.10
CA ALA A 172 -1.85 1.76 -1.11
C ALA A 172 -2.75 0.62 -0.58
N LEU A 173 -2.58 0.21 0.68
CA LEU A 173 -3.45 -0.77 1.33
C LEU A 173 -4.88 -0.23 1.49
N CYS A 174 -5.02 1.06 1.80
CA CYS A 174 -6.30 1.75 1.92
C CYS A 174 -7.05 1.91 0.59
N LEU A 175 -6.34 2.14 -0.51
CA LEU A 175 -6.92 2.46 -1.82
C LEU A 175 -7.11 1.22 -2.72
N ALA A 176 -6.47 0.10 -2.42
CA ALA A 176 -6.58 -1.12 -3.23
C ALA A 176 -7.92 -1.85 -2.99
N ASP A 177 -9.00 -1.26 -3.50
CA ASP A 177 -10.39 -1.75 -3.41
C ASP A 177 -10.73 -2.85 -4.43
N GLY A 178 -9.86 -3.08 -5.40
CA GLY A 178 -10.05 -4.09 -6.45
C GLY A 178 -10.81 -3.56 -7.67
N GLU A 179 -11.36 -2.34 -7.58
CA GLU A 179 -11.97 -1.60 -8.68
C GLU A 179 -10.94 -0.67 -9.34
N THR A 180 -10.12 -0.01 -8.53
CA THR A 180 -9.09 0.92 -8.96
C THR A 180 -7.70 0.32 -8.81
N LEU A 181 -6.82 0.60 -9.78
CA LEU A 181 -5.43 0.18 -9.73
C LEU A 181 -4.61 1.22 -8.96
N VAL A 182 -3.93 0.79 -7.90
CA VAL A 182 -3.00 1.66 -7.18
C VAL A 182 -1.59 1.50 -7.73
N MET A 183 -1.05 2.60 -8.25
CA MET A 183 0.32 2.70 -8.73
C MET A 183 1.12 3.71 -7.89
N GLN A 184 2.28 3.28 -7.42
CA GLN A 184 3.28 4.16 -6.81
C GLN A 184 4.36 4.47 -7.85
N THR A 185 4.58 5.76 -8.09
CA THR A 185 5.64 6.24 -8.98
C THR A 185 6.79 6.82 -8.17
N MET A 186 8.02 6.42 -8.50
CA MET A 186 9.23 6.91 -7.83
C MET A 186 10.42 6.95 -8.80
N PRO A 187 11.44 7.78 -8.52
CA PRO A 187 12.66 7.79 -9.32
C PRO A 187 13.23 6.38 -9.50
N SER A 188 13.74 6.07 -10.70
CA SER A 188 14.25 4.74 -11.06
C SER A 188 15.27 4.19 -10.04
N ALA A 189 16.12 5.05 -9.48
CA ALA A 189 17.10 4.67 -8.45
C ALA A 189 16.49 4.17 -7.13
N LEU A 190 15.23 4.54 -6.83
CA LEU A 190 14.53 4.16 -5.59
C LEU A 190 13.53 3.02 -5.81
N LEU A 191 13.39 2.54 -7.04
CA LEU A 191 12.36 1.60 -7.43
C LEU A 191 12.58 0.23 -6.78
N GLU A 192 13.82 -0.27 -6.76
CA GLU A 192 14.15 -1.53 -6.09
C GLU A 192 13.94 -1.44 -4.58
N MET A 193 14.42 -0.37 -3.95
CA MET A 193 14.23 -0.12 -2.51
C MET A 193 12.74 -0.14 -2.14
N SER A 194 11.93 0.62 -2.87
CA SER A 194 10.50 0.75 -2.56
C SER A 194 9.74 -0.55 -2.83
N ARG A 195 10.10 -1.28 -3.88
CA ARG A 195 9.57 -2.63 -4.14
C ARG A 195 9.87 -3.57 -2.97
N ASN A 196 11.10 -3.54 -2.45
CA ASN A 196 11.49 -4.40 -1.33
C ASN A 196 10.73 -4.04 -0.05
N VAL A 197 10.55 -2.74 0.23
CA VAL A 197 9.71 -2.27 1.34
C VAL A 197 8.27 -2.78 1.21
N LEU A 198 7.65 -2.67 0.04
CA LEU A 198 6.29 -3.19 -0.18
C LEU A 198 6.22 -4.71 -0.01
N ARG A 199 7.25 -5.45 -0.46
CA ARG A 199 7.32 -6.91 -0.30
C ARG A 199 7.55 -7.31 1.15
N GLU A 200 8.31 -6.55 1.91
CA GLU A 200 8.52 -6.78 3.35
C GLU A 200 7.21 -6.60 4.12
N VAL A 201 6.47 -5.53 3.82
CA VAL A 201 5.18 -5.25 4.48
C VAL A 201 4.07 -6.20 4.01
N PHE A 202 4.02 -6.52 2.72
CA PHE A 202 2.86 -7.20 2.10
C PHE A 202 3.10 -8.63 1.62
N GLY A 203 4.32 -9.13 1.67
CA GLY A 203 4.69 -10.46 1.16
C GLY A 203 4.11 -11.59 2.00
N SER A 204 4.35 -11.58 3.30
CA SER A 204 3.73 -12.51 4.26
C SER A 204 3.48 -11.73 5.54
N PRO A 205 2.27 -11.78 6.13
CA PRO A 205 1.17 -12.72 5.91
C PRO A 205 0.08 -12.27 4.91
N LEU A 206 0.13 -11.03 4.40
CA LEU A 206 -0.96 -10.50 3.54
C LEU A 206 -0.97 -11.09 2.13
N SER A 207 0.16 -11.63 1.65
CA SER A 207 0.30 -12.22 0.31
C SER A 207 -0.18 -11.34 -0.85
N LYS A 208 -0.13 -10.01 -0.72
CA LYS A 208 -0.47 -9.10 -1.82
C LYS A 208 0.68 -9.05 -2.82
N ARG A 209 0.33 -9.19 -4.11
CA ARG A 209 1.32 -9.14 -5.18
C ARG A 209 1.82 -7.71 -5.41
N VAL A 210 3.14 -7.55 -5.41
CA VAL A 210 3.81 -6.30 -5.78
C VAL A 210 4.38 -6.47 -7.18
N PHE A 211 3.78 -5.79 -8.15
CA PHE A 211 4.18 -5.77 -9.54
C PHE A 211 5.10 -4.57 -9.81
N THR A 212 6.07 -4.76 -10.70
CA THR A 212 6.93 -3.68 -11.17
C THR A 212 6.63 -3.45 -12.64
N LEU A 213 6.12 -2.25 -12.97
CA LEU A 213 5.92 -1.82 -14.34
C LEU A 213 7.26 -1.38 -14.91
N SER A 214 7.72 -2.10 -15.93
CA SER A 214 8.85 -1.74 -16.77
C SER A 214 8.38 -1.80 -18.21
N PHE A 215 8.53 -0.68 -18.92
CA PHE A 215 8.15 -0.58 -20.32
C PHE A 215 9.18 0.28 -21.05
N ASP A 216 9.69 -0.25 -22.16
CA ASP A 216 10.58 0.45 -23.08
C ASP A 216 9.89 0.59 -24.44
N ARG A 217 10.02 1.76 -25.04
CA ARG A 217 9.37 2.15 -26.30
C ARG A 217 9.94 1.41 -27.51
N THR A 218 11.13 0.82 -27.37
CA THR A 218 11.76 -0.04 -28.39
C THR A 218 10.96 -1.31 -28.69
N GLN A 219 9.97 -1.66 -27.86
CA GLN A 219 9.05 -2.75 -28.13
C GLN A 219 8.01 -2.32 -29.19
N ASP A 220 8.27 -2.70 -30.44
CA ASP A 220 7.36 -2.46 -31.56
C ASP A 220 6.22 -3.48 -31.68
N ASP A 221 6.32 -4.59 -30.95
CA ASP A 221 5.31 -5.64 -30.95
C ASP A 221 4.12 -5.30 -30.04
N VAL A 222 2.91 -5.70 -30.44
CA VAL A 222 1.66 -5.49 -29.70
C VAL A 222 1.50 -6.52 -28.58
N ALA A 223 2.08 -7.72 -28.74
CA ALA A 223 1.98 -8.81 -27.76
C ALA A 223 2.51 -8.44 -26.35
N PRO A 224 3.66 -7.74 -26.21
CA PRO A 224 4.14 -7.24 -24.91
C PRO A 224 3.18 -6.24 -24.23
N VAL A 225 2.51 -5.38 -25.00
CA VAL A 225 1.56 -4.38 -24.46
C VAL A 225 0.33 -5.07 -23.89
N HIS A 226 -0.21 -6.08 -24.59
CA HIS A 226 -1.33 -6.86 -24.10
C HIS A 226 -0.97 -7.60 -22.80
N ALA A 227 0.21 -8.23 -22.75
CA ALA A 227 0.68 -8.91 -21.54
C ALA A 227 0.86 -7.95 -20.34
N ILE A 228 1.26 -6.69 -20.58
CA ILE A 228 1.32 -5.67 -19.52
C ILE A 228 -0.09 -5.32 -19.05
N ALA A 229 -1.04 -5.11 -19.97
CA ALA A 229 -2.42 -4.82 -19.61
C ALA A 229 -3.04 -5.95 -18.76
N GLU A 230 -2.86 -7.21 -19.16
CA GLU A 230 -3.31 -8.37 -18.39
C GLU A 230 -2.68 -8.41 -16.98
N LYS A 231 -1.38 -8.11 -16.85
CA LYS A 231 -0.70 -8.06 -15.56
C LYS A 231 -1.23 -6.95 -14.67
N LEU A 232 -1.49 -5.76 -15.22
CA LEU A 232 -2.07 -4.64 -14.49
C LEU A 232 -3.50 -4.95 -14.04
N GLU A 233 -4.29 -5.60 -14.90
CA GLU A 233 -5.66 -6.02 -14.59
C GLU A 233 -5.68 -7.11 -13.51
N LEU A 234 -4.76 -8.07 -13.58
CA LEU A 234 -4.56 -9.06 -12.52
C LEU A 234 -4.12 -8.40 -11.21
N ALA A 235 -3.25 -7.40 -11.27
CA ALA A 235 -2.85 -6.65 -10.08
C ALA A 235 -4.04 -5.92 -9.45
N ARG A 236 -4.88 -5.26 -10.27
CA ARG A 236 -6.13 -4.61 -9.84
C ARG A 236 -7.07 -5.60 -9.15
N LYS A 237 -7.44 -6.68 -9.84
CA LYS A 237 -8.40 -7.69 -9.36
C LYS A 237 -7.98 -8.36 -8.05
N HIS A 238 -6.67 -8.49 -7.81
CA HIS A 238 -6.14 -9.12 -6.60
C HIS A 238 -5.69 -8.10 -5.54
N HIS A 239 -6.14 -6.85 -5.61
CA HIS A 239 -5.78 -5.79 -4.67
C HIS A 239 -4.26 -5.64 -4.50
N GLY A 240 -3.52 -5.91 -5.58
CA GLY A 240 -2.09 -5.83 -5.69
C GLY A 240 -1.62 -4.39 -5.88
N MET A 241 -0.31 -4.21 -5.83
CA MET A 241 0.32 -2.90 -5.90
C MET A 241 1.28 -2.84 -7.07
N VAL A 242 1.26 -1.72 -7.79
CA VAL A 242 2.18 -1.50 -8.90
C VAL A 242 3.20 -0.45 -8.51
N VAL A 243 4.47 -0.77 -8.76
CA VAL A 243 5.60 0.15 -8.62
C VAL A 243 6.11 0.49 -10.00
N ALA A 244 6.24 1.77 -10.32
CA ALA A 244 6.68 2.22 -11.63
C ALA A 244 7.68 3.38 -11.52
N SER A 245 8.52 3.51 -12.54
CA SER A 245 9.33 4.71 -12.74
C SER A 245 8.56 5.73 -13.60
N PRO A 246 8.77 7.04 -13.42
CA PRO A 246 8.18 8.07 -14.28
C PRO A 246 8.46 7.82 -15.75
N GLU A 247 9.66 7.32 -16.08
CA GLU A 247 10.07 6.99 -17.45
C GLU A 247 9.19 5.86 -18.02
N SER A 248 8.95 4.80 -17.25
CA SER A 248 8.12 3.66 -17.69
C SER A 248 6.66 4.09 -17.93
N VAL A 249 6.10 4.90 -17.02
CA VAL A 249 4.73 5.44 -17.17
C VAL A 249 4.63 6.33 -18.39
N LYS A 250 5.61 7.23 -18.58
CA LYS A 250 5.65 8.15 -19.71
C LYS A 250 5.81 7.41 -21.04
N SER A 251 6.72 6.43 -21.12
CA SER A 251 6.92 5.61 -22.31
C SER A 251 5.66 4.85 -22.70
N LEU A 252 4.92 4.30 -21.72
CA LEU A 252 3.66 3.61 -21.97
C LEU A 252 2.59 4.58 -22.52
N MET A 253 2.48 5.77 -21.92
CA MET A 253 1.54 6.80 -22.38
C MET A 253 1.87 7.28 -23.80
N LEU A 254 3.15 7.48 -24.12
CA LEU A 254 3.58 7.89 -25.46
C LEU A 254 3.30 6.80 -26.50
N LYS A 255 3.56 5.53 -26.19
CA LYS A 255 3.21 4.42 -27.10
C LYS A 255 1.71 4.36 -27.38
N MET A 256 0.87 4.63 -26.37
CA MET A 256 -0.58 4.74 -26.59
C MET A 256 -0.93 5.85 -27.59
N VAL A 257 -0.33 7.04 -27.45
CA VAL A 257 -0.53 8.16 -28.38
C VAL A 257 -0.05 7.81 -29.79
N GLU A 258 1.11 7.15 -29.92
CA GLU A 258 1.64 6.69 -31.22
C GLU A 258 0.72 5.68 -31.90
N MET A 259 0.19 4.72 -31.15
CA MET A 259 -0.75 3.74 -31.70
C MET A 259 -2.05 4.40 -32.15
N LEU A 260 -2.59 5.36 -31.38
CA LEU A 260 -3.78 6.12 -31.78
C LEU A 260 -3.53 6.92 -33.06
N HIS A 261 -2.38 7.59 -33.16
CA HIS A 261 -2.01 8.34 -34.35
C HIS A 261 -1.85 7.44 -35.58
N SER A 262 -1.19 6.29 -35.41
CA SER A 262 -1.06 5.30 -36.49
C SER A 262 -2.43 4.80 -36.97
N LEU A 263 -3.38 4.54 -36.05
CA LEU A 263 -4.75 4.15 -36.42
C LEU A 263 -5.50 5.24 -37.20
N GLU A 264 -5.30 6.51 -36.84
CA GLU A 264 -5.89 7.65 -37.56
C GLU A 264 -5.33 7.76 -38.98
N GLU A 265 -4.01 7.65 -39.16
CA GLU A 265 -3.37 7.66 -40.47
C GLU A 265 -3.86 6.52 -41.36
N HIS A 266 -3.86 5.28 -40.85
CA HIS A 266 -4.35 4.12 -41.59
C HIS A 266 -5.86 4.21 -41.88
N GLY A 267 -6.64 4.79 -40.98
CA GLY A 267 -8.06 5.07 -41.17
C GLY A 267 -8.32 6.14 -42.24
N ALA A 268 -7.49 7.19 -42.29
CA ALA A 268 -7.55 8.23 -43.30
C ALA A 268 -7.13 7.72 -44.69
N VAL A 269 -6.12 6.84 -44.77
CA VAL A 269 -5.71 6.16 -46.01
C VAL A 269 -6.85 5.26 -46.52
N ARG A 270 -7.45 4.42 -45.66
CA ARG A 270 -8.61 3.60 -46.06
C ARG A 270 -9.80 4.42 -46.54
N ARG A 271 -10.08 5.58 -45.92
CA ARG A 271 -11.14 6.48 -46.40
C ARG A 271 -10.80 7.08 -47.75
N SER A 272 -9.55 7.54 -47.96
CA SER A 272 -9.16 8.13 -49.24
C SER A 272 -9.12 7.11 -50.39
N ASP A 273 -8.72 5.87 -50.13
CA ASP A 273 -8.79 4.77 -51.11
C ASP A 273 -10.23 4.35 -51.40
N ALA A 274 -11.12 4.34 -50.40
CA ALA A 274 -12.55 4.10 -50.61
C ALA A 274 -13.17 5.19 -51.50
N THR A 275 -12.85 6.47 -51.27
CA THR A 275 -13.35 7.58 -52.11
C THR A 275 -12.81 7.49 -53.54
N LYS A 276 -11.53 7.17 -53.74
CA LYS A 276 -10.96 6.95 -55.08
C LYS A 276 -11.59 5.76 -55.81
N SER A 277 -11.94 4.69 -55.09
CA SER A 277 -12.61 3.51 -55.67
C SER A 277 -14.08 3.74 -56.05
N ALA A 278 -14.73 4.71 -55.40
CA ALA A 278 -16.08 5.14 -55.72
C ALA A 278 -16.08 6.09 -56.94
N ASP A 279 -15.13 7.01 -57.01
CA ASP A 279 -14.96 7.93 -58.15
C ASP A 279 -14.53 7.20 -59.44
N GLY A 280 -13.68 6.18 -59.31
CA GLY A 280 -13.24 5.34 -60.44
C GLY A 280 -14.33 4.42 -61.02
N ARG A 281 -15.40 4.12 -60.26
CA ARG A 281 -16.56 3.38 -60.76
C ARG A 281 -17.58 4.28 -61.46
N GLY A 282 -17.79 5.51 -60.96
CA GLY A 282 -18.67 6.49 -61.61
C GLY A 282 -18.14 7.03 -62.95
N ALA A 283 -16.84 6.90 -63.23
CA ALA A 283 -16.24 7.27 -64.51
C ALA A 283 -16.32 6.16 -65.58
N ARG A 284 -16.50 4.89 -65.20
CA ARG A 284 -16.61 3.76 -66.14
C ARG A 284 -18.02 3.54 -66.69
N GLU A 285 -19.06 4.03 -66.00
CA GLU A 285 -20.46 3.93 -66.47
C GLU A 285 -20.91 5.09 -67.41
N ARG A 286 -20.00 5.97 -67.84
CA ARG A 286 -20.31 7.08 -68.78
C ARG A 286 -19.57 6.99 -70.12
N LEU A 287 -19.03 5.82 -70.46
CA LEU A 287 -18.26 5.59 -71.68
C LEU A 287 -18.79 4.45 -72.56
N ASP A 288 -19.97 3.91 -72.25
CA ASP A 288 -20.76 3.03 -73.13
C ASP A 288 -22.06 3.76 -73.55
#